data_AF-A0A9E1TNG5-F1
#
_entry.id   AF-A0A9E1TNG5-F1
#
_cell.length_a   1.000
_cell.length_b   1.000
_cell.length_c   1.000
_cell.angle_alpha   90.00
_cell.angle_beta   90.00
_cell.angle_gamma   90.00
#
_symmetry.space_group_name_H-M   'P 1'
#
loop_
_entity.id
_entity.type
_entity.pdbx_description
1 polymer ?
#
loop_
_entity_poly.entity_id
_entity_poly.type
_entity_poly.pdbx_seq_one_letter_code
_entity_poly.pdbx_strand_id
1 'polypeptide(L)'
;MHERYVIVPRDHPDLPTEHGNFNVQGPSVIRTPPWLPHSAGEPLDRYLLYFAHHWGASIRLATADHPTGPWRIVSTDVLHVDDARTAMDVTDPRRHVASPDVHVDHEERTLRMYFHGHLTEAVAGHLPSWGRYPTMDQHTLVATSTDGLRFHPTDAERAISPSYHRAFRWRGHWYGLSMPSGLCRSVDGLDGFEVGPSLFDDDEVRHSGLMVEGHRLLIWFTRARSAPEQILRTTVDLLDDWTNWRPTPPVEVLRPTEAW
;
A
#
# COMPACT_ATOMS: atom_id res chain seq x y z
N MET A 1 10.11 -13.50 -22.96
CA MET A 1 9.82 -14.09 -21.64
C MET A 1 10.31 -13.09 -20.61
N HIS A 2 9.46 -12.59 -19.71
CA HIS A 2 9.93 -11.73 -18.63
C HIS A 2 10.54 -12.61 -17.55
N GLU A 3 11.77 -12.32 -17.13
CA GLU A 3 12.39 -12.98 -15.98
C GLU A 3 11.58 -12.68 -14.72
N ARG A 4 11.39 -13.70 -13.87
CA ARG A 4 10.64 -13.60 -12.62
C ARG A 4 11.56 -13.95 -11.47
N TYR A 5 11.50 -13.16 -10.41
CA TYR A 5 12.35 -13.32 -9.23
C TYR A 5 11.46 -13.43 -8.00
N VAL A 6 11.72 -14.45 -7.18
CA VAL A 6 11.11 -14.55 -5.85
C VAL A 6 11.86 -13.61 -4.93
N ILE A 7 11.17 -12.57 -4.44
CA ILE A 7 11.74 -11.51 -3.60
C ILE A 7 11.76 -11.91 -2.13
N VAL A 8 10.66 -12.48 -1.64
CA VAL A 8 10.51 -12.97 -0.27
C VAL A 8 10.06 -14.42 -0.32
N PRO A 9 10.95 -15.39 -0.05
CA PRO A 9 10.61 -16.81 -0.12
C PRO A 9 9.76 -17.23 1.08
N ARG A 10 8.89 -18.22 0.87
CA ARG A 10 7.95 -18.74 1.89
C ARG A 10 8.67 -19.33 3.11
N ASP A 11 9.85 -19.90 2.90
CA ASP A 11 10.70 -20.55 3.88
C ASP A 11 11.81 -19.64 4.41
N HIS A 12 11.67 -18.32 4.27
CA HIS A 12 12.65 -17.37 4.82
C HIS A 12 12.79 -17.55 6.34
N PRO A 13 14.00 -17.83 6.87
CA PRO A 13 14.19 -18.24 8.26
C PRO A 13 13.79 -17.16 9.27
N ASP A 14 13.99 -15.88 8.91
CA ASP A 14 13.72 -14.75 9.79
C ASP A 14 12.28 -14.24 9.73
N LEU A 15 11.41 -14.84 8.90
CA LEU A 15 10.03 -14.40 8.80
C LEU A 15 9.08 -15.29 9.60
N PRO A 16 8.41 -14.75 10.63
CA PRO A 16 7.43 -15.51 11.37
C PRO A 16 6.23 -15.82 10.46
N THR A 17 5.77 -17.06 10.54
CA THR A 17 4.43 -17.44 10.10
C THR A 17 3.43 -16.90 11.10
N GLU A 18 2.48 -16.09 10.65
CA GLU A 18 1.39 -15.59 11.47
C GLU A 18 0.10 -16.33 11.07
N HIS A 19 -0.75 -16.63 12.04
CA HIS A 19 -2.00 -17.38 11.80
C HIS A 19 -1.81 -18.73 11.09
N GLY A 20 -0.64 -19.36 11.27
CA GLY A 20 -0.33 -20.67 10.69
C GLY A 20 -0.03 -20.66 9.18
N ASN A 21 0.16 -19.49 8.56
CA ASN A 21 0.50 -19.41 7.14
C ASN A 21 1.58 -18.35 6.85
N PHE A 22 2.22 -18.47 5.69
CA PHE A 22 3.03 -17.41 5.10
C PHE A 22 2.18 -16.58 4.16
N ASN A 23 2.29 -15.27 4.27
CA ASN A 23 1.61 -14.34 3.40
C ASN A 23 2.44 -13.06 3.28
N VAL A 24 2.53 -12.54 2.07
CA VAL A 24 3.04 -11.20 1.78
C VAL A 24 1.92 -10.46 1.08
N GLN A 25 1.50 -9.35 1.65
CA GLN A 25 0.39 -8.56 1.14
C GLN A 25 0.82 -7.11 0.91
N GLY A 26 0.46 -6.63 -0.28
CA GLY A 26 0.63 -5.25 -0.73
C GLY A 26 2.02 -4.65 -0.44
N PRO A 27 3.12 -5.28 -0.87
CA PRO A 27 4.46 -4.75 -0.62
C PRO A 27 4.68 -3.40 -1.30
N SER A 28 5.51 -2.56 -0.69
CA SER A 28 5.97 -1.28 -1.23
C SER A 28 7.49 -1.22 -1.24
N VAL A 29 8.05 -0.88 -2.40
CA VAL A 29 9.50 -0.74 -2.58
C VAL A 29 9.85 0.72 -2.84
N ILE A 30 10.81 1.24 -2.08
CA ILE A 30 11.38 2.57 -2.30
C ILE A 30 12.90 2.47 -2.45
N ARG A 31 13.52 3.47 -3.08
CA ARG A 31 14.95 3.69 -2.93
C ARG A 31 15.21 4.28 -1.55
N THR A 32 16.27 3.83 -0.89
CA THR A 32 16.73 4.38 0.38
C THR A 32 17.08 5.86 0.20
N PRO A 33 16.37 6.78 0.86
CA PRO A 33 16.67 8.19 0.76
C PRO A 33 18.04 8.50 1.38
N PRO A 34 18.86 9.39 0.79
CA PRO A 34 20.20 9.71 1.28
C PRO A 34 20.20 10.43 2.63
N TRP A 35 19.04 10.97 3.05
CA TRP A 35 18.87 11.67 4.32
C TRP A 35 18.48 10.73 5.47
N LEU A 36 18.16 9.45 5.20
CA LEU A 36 17.87 8.52 6.28
C LEU A 36 19.11 8.37 7.17
N PRO A 37 18.92 8.38 8.50
CA PRO A 37 20.03 8.19 9.42
C PRO A 37 20.64 6.81 9.18
N HIS A 38 21.97 6.77 9.16
CA HIS A 38 22.69 5.51 9.19
C HIS A 38 22.58 4.99 10.62
N SER A 39 21.91 3.86 10.81
CA SER A 39 21.88 3.21 12.12
C SER A 39 23.30 2.77 12.50
N ALA A 40 23.60 2.72 13.80
CA ALA A 40 24.89 2.18 14.29
C ALA A 40 25.05 0.67 14.05
N GLY A 41 24.00 0.01 13.54
CA GLY A 41 23.98 -1.41 13.17
C GLY A 41 24.38 -1.64 11.72
N GLU A 42 23.80 -2.67 11.09
CA GLU A 42 24.04 -2.91 9.67
C GLU A 42 23.42 -1.80 8.81
N PRO A 43 24.14 -1.30 7.79
CA PRO A 43 23.63 -0.26 6.92
C PRO A 43 22.38 -0.74 6.16
N LEU A 44 21.53 0.21 5.82
CA LEU A 44 20.45 0.00 4.85
C LEU A 44 21.05 0.01 3.44
N ASP A 45 20.64 -0.94 2.60
CA ASP A 45 21.11 -1.06 1.22
C ASP A 45 20.39 -0.04 0.31
N ARG A 46 20.57 -0.12 -1.01
CA ARG A 46 19.98 0.84 -1.97
C ARG A 46 18.44 0.87 -1.99
N TYR A 47 17.78 -0.23 -1.68
CA TYR A 47 16.31 -0.35 -1.71
C TYR A 47 15.76 -0.83 -0.37
N LEU A 48 14.58 -0.34 -0.03
CA LEU A 48 13.78 -0.75 1.12
C LEU A 48 12.49 -1.38 0.61
N LEU A 49 12.09 -2.48 1.23
CA LEU A 49 10.85 -3.19 0.98
C LEU A 49 10.04 -3.26 2.27
N TYR A 50 8.91 -2.55 2.28
CA TYR A 50 7.93 -2.61 3.34
C TYR A 50 6.83 -3.60 2.95
N PHE A 51 6.49 -4.52 3.84
CA PHE A 51 5.49 -5.55 3.54
C PHE A 51 4.86 -6.09 4.82
N ALA A 52 3.69 -6.70 4.72
CA ALA A 52 2.97 -7.26 5.86
C ALA A 52 2.42 -8.64 5.53
N HIS A 53 2.12 -9.39 6.59
CA HIS A 53 1.18 -10.50 6.50
C HIS A 53 -0.24 -9.90 6.44
N HIS A 54 -1.12 -10.35 5.54
CA HIS A 54 -2.46 -9.76 5.36
C HIS A 54 -3.30 -9.69 6.65
N TRP A 55 -3.08 -10.64 7.56
CA TRP A 55 -3.76 -10.70 8.86
C TRP A 55 -2.82 -10.39 10.04
N GLY A 56 -1.60 -9.95 9.76
CA GLY A 56 -0.56 -9.86 10.77
C GLY A 56 -0.60 -8.60 11.62
N ALA A 57 0.05 -8.66 12.77
CA ALA A 57 0.08 -7.55 13.72
C ALA A 57 1.03 -6.41 13.31
N SER A 58 1.95 -6.67 12.37
CA SER A 58 3.05 -5.74 12.06
C SER A 58 3.38 -5.62 10.59
N ILE A 59 3.82 -4.41 10.22
CA ILE A 59 4.53 -4.14 8.97
C ILE A 59 6.03 -4.39 9.20
N ARG A 60 6.66 -5.03 8.22
CA ARG A 60 8.05 -5.50 8.23
C ARG A 60 8.87 -4.71 7.22
N LEU A 61 10.18 -4.72 7.40
CA LEU A 61 11.16 -4.09 6.52
C LEU A 61 12.24 -5.09 6.11
N ALA A 62 12.51 -5.14 4.81
CA ALA A 62 13.68 -5.76 4.23
C ALA A 62 14.48 -4.75 3.39
N THR A 63 15.74 -5.04 3.11
CA THR A 63 16.61 -4.20 2.28
C THR A 63 17.45 -5.02 1.29
N ALA A 64 17.79 -4.42 0.15
CA ALA A 64 18.61 -5.03 -0.89
C ALA A 64 19.31 -3.97 -1.75
N ASP A 65 20.47 -4.31 -2.32
CA ASP A 65 21.17 -3.44 -3.27
C ASP A 65 20.59 -3.45 -4.68
N HIS A 66 19.84 -4.51 -5.02
CA HIS A 66 19.22 -4.71 -6.32
C HIS A 66 17.73 -5.07 -6.16
N PRO A 67 16.82 -4.59 -7.03
CA PRO A 67 15.38 -4.87 -6.88
C PRO A 67 15.02 -6.37 -6.93
N THR A 68 15.88 -7.20 -7.52
CA THR A 68 15.69 -8.66 -7.57
C THR A 68 16.25 -9.39 -6.34
N GLY A 69 16.76 -8.66 -5.35
CA GLY A 69 17.38 -9.22 -4.15
C GLY A 69 18.87 -9.58 -4.32
N PRO A 70 19.43 -10.37 -3.39
CA PRO A 70 18.76 -10.95 -2.23
C PRO A 70 18.25 -9.87 -1.26
N TRP A 71 17.08 -10.11 -0.66
CA TRP A 71 16.49 -9.21 0.34
C TRP A 71 16.80 -9.73 1.74
N ARG A 72 17.37 -8.87 2.58
CA ARG A 72 17.69 -9.15 3.99
C ARG A 72 16.63 -8.50 4.87
N ILE A 73 16.10 -9.25 5.84
CA ILE A 73 15.15 -8.72 6.83
C ILE A 73 15.90 -7.80 7.80
N VAL A 74 15.40 -6.57 7.94
CA VAL A 74 15.95 -5.55 8.83
C VAL A 74 15.13 -5.44 10.11
N SER A 75 13.80 -5.47 9.96
CA SER A 75 12.87 -5.39 11.09
C SER A 75 11.59 -6.14 10.75
N THR A 76 11.01 -6.80 11.75
CA THR A 76 9.68 -7.41 11.65
C THR A 76 8.58 -6.54 12.25
N ASP A 77 8.91 -5.34 12.75
CA ASP A 77 7.98 -4.48 13.48
C ASP A 77 8.28 -2.98 13.31
N VAL A 78 8.16 -2.47 12.08
CA VAL A 78 8.31 -1.03 11.83
C VAL A 78 7.04 -0.23 12.13
N LEU A 79 5.88 -0.90 12.13
CA LEU A 79 4.59 -0.38 12.58
C LEU A 79 3.80 -1.55 13.15
N HIS A 80 3.43 -1.48 14.42
CA HIS A 80 2.60 -2.49 15.09
C HIS A 80 1.14 -2.01 15.13
N VAL A 81 0.20 -2.93 15.15
CA VAL A 81 -1.22 -2.59 15.23
C VAL A 81 -1.61 -1.83 16.50
N ASP A 82 -0.86 -2.03 17.59
CA ASP A 82 -1.04 -1.28 18.84
C ASP A 82 -0.61 0.19 18.73
N ASP A 83 0.20 0.57 17.74
CA ASP A 83 0.52 1.97 17.47
C ASP A 83 -0.71 2.72 16.93
N ALA A 84 -1.67 2.00 16.33
CA ALA A 84 -2.94 2.52 15.82
C ALA A 84 -4.14 2.15 16.71
N ARG A 85 -3.92 1.77 17.97
CA ARG A 85 -4.95 1.27 18.91
C ARG A 85 -6.13 2.22 19.15
N THR A 86 -5.98 3.52 18.91
CA THR A 86 -7.08 4.49 19.06
C THR A 86 -8.08 4.41 17.90
N ALA A 87 -7.63 3.94 16.74
CA ALA A 87 -8.45 3.78 15.55
C ALA A 87 -9.16 2.43 15.47
N MET A 88 -8.69 1.43 16.22
CA MET A 88 -9.09 0.03 16.08
C MET A 88 -9.70 -0.50 17.38
N ASP A 89 -10.70 -1.38 17.26
CA ASP A 89 -11.21 -2.11 18.43
C ASP A 89 -10.15 -3.10 18.90
N VAL A 90 -9.63 -2.89 20.11
CA VAL A 90 -8.59 -3.73 20.69
C VAL A 90 -9.05 -5.17 20.94
N THR A 91 -10.36 -5.42 20.96
CA THR A 91 -10.97 -6.74 21.14
C THR A 91 -11.32 -7.44 19.84
N ASP A 92 -11.23 -6.76 18.68
CA ASP A 92 -11.55 -7.37 17.39
C ASP A 92 -10.48 -8.43 17.02
N PRO A 93 -10.86 -9.70 16.85
CA PRO A 93 -9.92 -10.76 16.49
C PRO A 93 -9.32 -10.61 15.09
N ARG A 94 -9.86 -9.70 14.26
CA ARG A 94 -9.36 -9.41 12.91
C ARG A 94 -8.35 -8.27 12.90
N ARG A 95 -8.05 -7.64 14.04
CA ARG A 95 -7.17 -6.48 14.14
C ARG A 95 -5.79 -6.75 13.50
N HIS A 96 -5.42 -5.94 12.50
CA HIS A 96 -4.14 -6.05 11.77
C HIS A 96 -3.74 -4.71 11.14
N VAL A 97 -2.49 -4.62 10.67
CA VAL A 97 -2.00 -3.55 9.78
C VAL A 97 -1.39 -4.17 8.53
N ALA A 98 -1.80 -3.69 7.35
CA ALA A 98 -1.37 -4.29 6.08
C ALA A 98 -1.36 -3.31 4.90
N SER A 99 -0.90 -3.80 3.75
CA SER A 99 -0.74 -3.13 2.44
C SER A 99 -0.03 -1.79 2.50
N PRO A 100 1.17 -1.72 3.09
CA PRO A 100 1.95 -0.49 3.10
C PRO A 100 2.11 0.06 1.68
N ASP A 101 1.89 1.36 1.52
CA ASP A 101 2.28 2.15 0.35
C ASP A 101 3.14 3.31 0.85
N VAL A 102 4.44 3.24 0.57
CA VAL A 102 5.44 4.13 1.17
C VAL A 102 5.96 5.11 0.14
N HIS A 103 5.92 6.39 0.48
CA HIS A 103 6.37 7.50 -0.33
C HIS A 103 7.45 8.29 0.38
N VAL A 104 8.42 8.77 -0.38
CA VAL A 104 9.55 9.57 0.12
C VAL A 104 9.23 11.05 -0.07
N ASP A 105 9.19 11.80 1.02
CA ASP A 105 9.21 13.25 1.00
C ASP A 105 10.64 13.74 1.22
N HIS A 106 11.29 14.21 0.16
CA HIS A 106 12.67 14.69 0.23
C HIS A 106 12.80 16.09 0.84
N GLU A 107 11.74 16.91 0.75
CA GLU A 107 11.74 18.27 1.27
C GLU A 107 11.63 18.22 2.80
N GLU A 108 10.64 17.48 3.29
CA GLU A 108 10.37 17.31 4.73
C GLU A 108 11.21 16.19 5.38
N ARG A 109 12.06 15.51 4.60
CA ARG A 109 12.90 14.37 5.03
C ARG A 109 12.12 13.36 5.86
N THR A 110 10.97 12.98 5.32
CA THR A 110 10.00 12.12 5.99
C THR A 110 9.55 11.05 5.01
N LEU A 111 9.41 9.83 5.50
CA LEU A 111 8.69 8.75 4.82
C LEU A 111 7.23 8.82 5.24
N ARG A 112 6.33 8.70 4.27
CA ARG A 112 4.89 8.60 4.48
C ARG A 112 4.42 7.21 4.09
N MET A 113 3.68 6.55 4.95
CA MET A 113 3.11 5.23 4.72
C MET A 113 1.59 5.30 4.81
N TYR A 114 0.93 4.87 3.75
CA TYR A 114 -0.49 4.54 3.77
C TYR A 114 -0.64 3.06 4.09
N PHE A 115 -1.46 2.71 5.06
CA PHE A 115 -1.70 1.33 5.48
C PHE A 115 -3.16 1.16 5.88
N HIS A 116 -3.69 -0.06 5.86
CA HIS A 116 -5.07 -0.32 6.26
C HIS A 116 -5.16 -1.33 7.39
N GLY A 117 -6.33 -1.34 8.04
CA GLY A 117 -6.76 -2.32 9.02
C GLY A 117 -8.27 -2.23 9.24
N HIS A 118 -8.79 -3.03 10.17
CA HIS A 118 -10.19 -2.91 10.62
C HIS A 118 -10.31 -1.76 11.62
N LEU A 119 -10.90 -0.65 11.16
CA LEU A 119 -11.08 0.56 11.96
C LEU A 119 -12.48 0.60 12.56
N THR A 120 -12.63 1.33 13.66
CA THR A 120 -13.94 1.53 14.29
C THR A 120 -14.84 2.43 13.46
N GLU A 121 -16.16 2.29 13.63
CA GLU A 121 -17.16 3.17 13.01
C GLU A 121 -16.91 4.66 13.32
N ALA A 122 -16.41 4.98 14.52
CA ALA A 122 -16.09 6.35 14.89
C ALA A 122 -14.99 6.97 14.01
N VAL A 123 -14.06 6.16 13.52
CA VAL A 123 -12.93 6.61 12.70
C VAL A 123 -13.22 6.53 11.21
N ALA A 124 -14.07 5.59 10.78
CA ALA A 124 -14.25 5.28 9.36
C ALA A 124 -15.68 5.38 8.82
N GLY A 125 -16.70 5.54 9.68
CA GLY A 125 -18.11 5.54 9.28
C GLY A 125 -18.52 6.66 8.31
N HIS A 126 -17.68 7.69 8.14
CA HIS A 126 -17.88 8.72 7.12
C HIS A 126 -17.45 8.31 5.71
N LEU A 127 -16.74 7.20 5.55
CA LEU A 127 -16.26 6.70 4.26
C LEU A 127 -17.23 5.67 3.70
N PRO A 128 -17.27 5.52 2.36
CA PRO A 128 -18.00 4.43 1.75
C PRO A 128 -17.37 3.10 2.19
N SER A 129 -18.17 2.25 2.80
CA SER A 129 -17.78 0.88 3.09
C SER A 129 -18.11 -0.04 1.91
N TRP A 130 -17.53 -1.23 1.95
CA TRP A 130 -17.88 -2.31 1.04
C TRP A 130 -19.25 -2.90 1.40
N GLY A 131 -20.33 -2.15 1.16
CA GLY A 131 -21.73 -2.59 1.33
C GLY A 131 -22.10 -3.89 0.58
N ARG A 132 -21.16 -4.44 -0.20
CA ARG A 132 -21.20 -5.72 -0.92
C ARG A 132 -20.38 -6.86 -0.27
N TYR A 133 -19.38 -6.55 0.56
CA TYR A 133 -18.55 -7.51 1.32
C TYR A 133 -18.47 -7.08 2.80
N PRO A 134 -19.50 -7.38 3.61
CA PRO A 134 -19.58 -6.89 5.00
C PRO A 134 -18.46 -7.41 5.92
N THR A 135 -17.71 -8.42 5.48
CA THR A 135 -16.55 -8.96 6.21
C THR A 135 -15.24 -8.24 5.90
N MET A 136 -15.20 -7.35 4.90
CA MET A 136 -14.01 -6.66 4.38
C MET A 136 -13.98 -5.17 4.76
N ASP A 137 -14.59 -4.81 5.88
CA ASP A 137 -14.68 -3.42 6.33
C ASP A 137 -13.33 -2.93 6.86
N GLN A 138 -12.49 -2.47 5.95
CA GLN A 138 -11.11 -2.05 6.17
C GLN A 138 -10.88 -0.68 5.56
N HIS A 139 -10.13 0.14 6.27
CA HIS A 139 -9.92 1.53 5.91
C HIS A 139 -8.45 1.92 6.10
N THR A 140 -8.05 2.97 5.40
CA THR A 140 -6.66 3.41 5.33
C THR A 140 -6.38 4.54 6.33
N LEU A 141 -5.24 4.45 6.98
CA LEU A 141 -4.61 5.48 7.83
C LEU A 141 -3.25 5.88 7.24
N VAL A 142 -2.69 6.97 7.78
CA VAL A 142 -1.36 7.46 7.43
C VAL A 142 -0.43 7.36 8.63
N ALA A 143 0.80 6.92 8.40
CA ALA A 143 1.90 7.01 9.35
C ALA A 143 3.12 7.67 8.71
N THR A 144 3.97 8.27 9.54
CA THR A 144 5.21 8.92 9.10
C THR A 144 6.42 8.39 9.84
N SER A 145 7.59 8.50 9.22
CA SER A 145 8.87 8.10 9.82
C SER A 145 10.01 8.97 9.30
N THR A 146 10.98 9.27 10.16
CA THR A 146 12.21 9.98 9.80
C THR A 146 13.43 9.05 9.75
N ASP A 147 13.28 7.79 10.17
CA ASP A 147 14.35 6.79 10.21
C ASP A 147 14.07 5.54 9.37
N GLY A 148 12.83 5.37 8.89
CA GLY A 148 12.37 4.21 8.14
C GLY A 148 12.28 2.92 8.94
N LEU A 149 12.60 2.94 10.24
CA LEU A 149 12.59 1.81 11.16
C LEU A 149 11.42 1.86 12.14
N ARG A 150 10.89 3.06 12.43
CA ARG A 150 9.66 3.23 13.22
C ARG A 150 8.73 4.22 12.55
N PHE A 151 7.51 3.79 12.28
CA PHE A 151 6.43 4.63 11.77
C PHE A 151 5.46 5.01 12.88
N HIS A 152 4.98 6.25 12.86
CA HIS A 152 4.03 6.80 13.81
C HIS A 152 2.78 7.26 13.06
N PRO A 153 1.59 6.72 13.37
CA PRO A 153 0.32 7.23 12.82
C PRO A 153 0.18 8.73 13.09
N THR A 154 -0.18 9.52 12.09
CA THR A 154 -0.21 10.99 12.19
C THR A 154 -1.48 11.52 12.82
N ASP A 155 -2.63 11.03 12.35
CA ASP A 155 -3.95 11.31 12.90
C ASP A 155 -4.81 10.05 12.78
N ALA A 156 -4.83 9.27 13.86
CA ALA A 156 -5.58 8.02 13.94
C ALA A 156 -7.05 8.24 14.34
N GLU A 157 -7.55 9.48 14.32
CA GLU A 157 -8.96 9.77 14.63
C GLU A 157 -9.85 9.67 13.41
N ARG A 158 -9.29 9.77 12.19
CA ARG A 158 -10.06 9.74 10.95
C ARG A 158 -9.36 8.97 9.84
N ALA A 159 -10.07 8.01 9.27
CA ALA A 159 -9.63 7.31 8.07
C ALA A 159 -9.61 8.23 6.84
N ILE A 160 -8.63 8.03 5.95
CA ILE A 160 -8.44 8.86 4.74
C ILE A 160 -9.17 8.32 3.51
N SER A 161 -9.36 7.01 3.43
CA SER A 161 -9.95 6.32 2.29
C SER A 161 -10.29 4.88 2.63
N PRO A 162 -11.03 4.16 1.76
CA PRO A 162 -11.10 2.70 1.83
C PRO A 162 -9.72 2.02 1.73
N SER A 163 -9.68 0.72 2.00
CA SER A 163 -8.46 -0.10 1.98
C SER A 163 -7.75 -0.14 0.61
N TYR A 164 -6.51 -0.66 0.63
CA TYR A 164 -5.63 -0.76 -0.53
C TYR A 164 -5.38 0.58 -1.23
N HIS A 165 -5.27 1.66 -0.46
CA HIS A 165 -4.87 2.95 -0.98
C HIS A 165 -3.50 2.85 -1.65
N ARG A 166 -3.40 3.40 -2.85
CA ARG A 166 -2.13 3.66 -3.54
C ARG A 166 -2.08 5.12 -3.91
N ALA A 167 -1.07 5.81 -3.41
CA ALA A 167 -0.92 7.23 -3.59
C ALA A 167 -0.04 7.57 -4.79
N PHE A 168 -0.23 8.77 -5.33
CA PHE A 168 0.67 9.40 -6.28
C PHE A 168 0.54 10.92 -6.22
N ARG A 169 1.57 11.63 -6.66
CA ARG A 169 1.55 13.10 -6.75
C ARG A 169 1.26 13.56 -8.17
N TRP A 170 0.38 14.55 -8.30
CA TRP A 170 0.12 15.23 -9.57
C TRP A 170 -0.28 16.69 -9.33
N ARG A 171 0.34 17.63 -10.06
CA ARG A 171 0.04 19.09 -10.02
C ARG A 171 -0.17 19.67 -8.61
N GLY A 172 0.72 19.36 -7.68
CA GLY A 172 0.70 19.91 -6.32
C GLY A 172 -0.27 19.24 -5.35
N HIS A 173 -0.93 18.16 -5.76
CA HIS A 173 -1.82 17.39 -4.90
C HIS A 173 -1.33 15.94 -4.74
N TRP A 174 -1.78 15.33 -3.64
CA TRP A 174 -1.74 13.90 -3.42
C TRP A 174 -3.05 13.29 -3.86
N TYR A 175 -2.97 12.24 -4.66
CA TYR A 175 -4.10 11.45 -5.08
C TYR A 175 -3.98 10.05 -4.52
N GLY A 176 -5.11 9.44 -4.24
CA GLY A 176 -5.23 8.04 -3.87
C GLY A 176 -6.12 7.29 -4.85
N LEU A 177 -5.73 6.07 -5.21
CA LEU A 177 -6.63 5.08 -5.78
C LEU A 177 -6.81 3.97 -4.75
N SER A 178 -8.02 3.87 -4.20
CA SER A 178 -8.41 2.82 -3.27
C SER A 178 -9.29 1.79 -3.93
N MET A 179 -9.24 0.58 -3.41
CA MET A 179 -10.10 -0.52 -3.83
C MET A 179 -11.57 -0.22 -3.45
N PRO A 180 -12.54 -0.44 -4.36
CA PRO A 180 -12.36 -1.07 -5.67
C PRO A 180 -11.69 -0.17 -6.70
N SER A 181 -12.18 1.05 -6.84
CA SER A 181 -11.80 1.94 -7.93
C SER A 181 -11.89 3.42 -7.54
N GLY A 182 -12.02 3.72 -6.24
CA GLY A 182 -12.33 5.06 -5.76
C GLY A 182 -11.12 5.98 -5.81
N LEU A 183 -11.26 7.14 -6.45
CA LEU A 183 -10.28 8.21 -6.35
C LEU A 183 -10.53 9.05 -5.11
N CYS A 184 -9.47 9.53 -4.50
CA CYS A 184 -9.52 10.62 -3.55
C CYS A 184 -8.32 11.55 -3.75
N ARG A 185 -8.39 12.76 -3.19
CA ARG A 185 -7.30 13.75 -3.29
C ARG A 185 -7.14 14.54 -2.00
N SER A 186 -5.90 14.79 -1.62
CA SER A 186 -5.51 15.70 -0.54
C SER A 186 -4.49 16.73 -1.06
N VAL A 187 -4.35 17.84 -0.34
CA VAL A 187 -3.30 18.83 -0.61
C VAL A 187 -1.95 18.33 -0.08
N ASP A 188 -1.91 17.82 1.15
CA ASP A 188 -0.67 17.43 1.83
C ASP A 188 -0.43 15.91 1.88
N GLY A 189 -1.47 15.13 1.58
CA GLY A 189 -1.43 13.67 1.59
C GLY A 189 -1.48 13.05 2.99
N LEU A 190 -1.71 13.83 4.04
CA LEU A 190 -1.81 13.37 5.43
C LEU A 190 -3.26 13.28 5.88
N ASP A 191 -4.04 14.32 5.60
CA ASP A 191 -5.44 14.41 5.99
C ASP A 191 -6.30 14.99 4.87
N GLY A 192 -7.54 15.38 5.18
CA GLY A 192 -8.33 16.25 4.31
C GLY A 192 -8.67 15.66 2.94
N PHE A 193 -8.62 14.33 2.79
CA PHE A 193 -8.90 13.67 1.52
C PHE A 193 -10.35 13.89 1.08
N GLU A 194 -10.50 14.53 -0.07
CA GLU A 194 -11.73 14.71 -0.82
C GLU A 194 -12.03 13.43 -1.61
N VAL A 195 -13.22 12.85 -1.41
CA VAL A 195 -13.67 11.66 -2.16
C VAL A 195 -14.08 12.09 -3.57
N GLY A 196 -13.56 11.37 -4.57
CA GLY A 196 -13.84 11.59 -5.98
C GLY A 196 -14.66 10.47 -6.62
N PRO A 197 -14.71 10.45 -7.96
CA PRO A 197 -15.42 9.42 -8.69
C PRO A 197 -14.66 8.08 -8.64
N SER A 198 -15.38 7.01 -8.99
CA SER A 198 -14.74 5.75 -9.37
C SER A 198 -14.01 5.93 -10.71
N LEU A 199 -12.74 5.52 -10.75
CA LEU A 199 -11.92 5.54 -11.97
C LEU A 199 -12.34 4.45 -12.96
N PHE A 200 -12.79 3.30 -12.46
CA PHE A 200 -13.30 2.20 -13.27
C PHE A 200 -14.77 1.96 -12.95
N ASP A 201 -15.53 1.55 -13.97
CA ASP A 201 -16.89 0.97 -13.81
C ASP A 201 -16.85 -0.48 -13.30
N ASP A 202 -15.69 -0.92 -12.84
CA ASP A 202 -15.35 -2.28 -12.42
C ASP A 202 -15.14 -2.29 -10.90
N ASP A 203 -16.00 -3.00 -10.19
CA ASP A 203 -15.96 -3.12 -8.73
C ASP A 203 -15.07 -4.28 -8.26
N GLU A 204 -14.40 -4.97 -9.18
CA GLU A 204 -13.53 -6.11 -8.88
C GLU A 204 -12.05 -5.71 -8.90
N VAL A 205 -11.70 -4.47 -9.28
CA VAL A 205 -10.32 -3.99 -9.27
C VAL A 205 -9.75 -4.06 -7.85
N ARG A 206 -8.57 -4.66 -7.71
CA ARG A 206 -7.80 -4.73 -6.46
C ARG A 206 -6.31 -4.75 -6.73
N HIS A 207 -5.53 -4.58 -5.66
CA HIS A 207 -4.06 -4.64 -5.67
C HIS A 207 -3.46 -3.83 -6.82
N SER A 208 -3.45 -2.51 -6.68
CA SER A 208 -2.89 -1.62 -7.68
C SER A 208 -1.41 -1.29 -7.43
N GLY A 209 -0.71 -1.00 -8.52
CA GLY A 209 0.57 -0.29 -8.54
C GLY A 209 0.46 0.90 -9.48
N LEU A 210 0.98 2.05 -9.06
CA LEU A 210 0.80 3.32 -9.75
C LEU A 210 2.14 3.95 -10.12
N MET A 211 2.22 4.55 -11.30
CA MET A 211 3.38 5.34 -11.70
C MET A 211 2.95 6.51 -12.58
N VAL A 212 3.42 7.71 -12.26
CA VAL A 212 3.22 8.89 -13.11
C VAL A 212 4.42 9.03 -14.05
N GLU A 213 4.16 9.03 -15.35
CA GLU A 213 5.13 9.27 -16.42
C GLU A 213 4.68 10.46 -17.28
N GLY A 214 5.33 11.61 -17.10
CA GLY A 214 4.87 12.85 -17.71
C GLY A 214 3.45 13.20 -17.24
N HIS A 215 2.48 13.22 -18.15
CA HIS A 215 1.07 13.44 -17.82
C HIS A 215 0.24 12.15 -17.81
N ARG A 216 0.87 10.98 -17.86
CA ARG A 216 0.19 9.69 -17.88
C ARG A 216 0.32 9.01 -16.53
N LEU A 217 -0.78 8.54 -15.98
CA LEU A 217 -0.78 7.59 -14.89
C LEU A 217 -0.84 6.18 -15.46
N LEU A 218 0.20 5.39 -15.24
CA LEU A 218 0.22 3.97 -15.50
C LEU A 218 -0.32 3.25 -14.26
N ILE A 219 -1.27 2.36 -14.48
CA ILE A 219 -1.94 1.60 -13.43
C ILE A 219 -1.79 0.13 -13.75
N TRP A 220 -1.09 -0.61 -12.91
CA TRP A 220 -1.14 -2.07 -12.89
C TRP A 220 -2.12 -2.50 -11.83
N PHE A 221 -2.93 -3.51 -12.12
CA PHE A 221 -3.94 -4.00 -11.17
C PHE A 221 -4.30 -5.45 -11.45
N THR A 222 -4.99 -6.07 -10.50
CA THR A 222 -5.61 -7.39 -10.67
C THR A 222 -7.11 -7.29 -10.41
N ARG A 223 -7.84 -8.38 -10.69
CA ARG A 223 -9.28 -8.45 -10.45
C ARG A 223 -9.63 -9.55 -9.46
N ALA A 224 -10.52 -9.22 -8.55
CA ALA A 224 -11.20 -10.19 -7.73
C ALA A 224 -11.94 -11.23 -8.59
N ARG A 225 -11.99 -12.46 -8.06
CA ARG A 225 -12.62 -13.65 -8.69
C ARG A 225 -12.05 -14.11 -10.04
N SER A 226 -11.04 -13.43 -10.59
CA SER A 226 -10.35 -13.93 -11.78
C SER A 226 -9.56 -15.19 -11.45
N ALA A 227 -9.74 -16.25 -12.24
CA ALA A 227 -9.05 -17.53 -12.08
C ALA A 227 -8.60 -18.05 -13.48
N PRO A 228 -7.29 -18.02 -13.81
CA PRO A 228 -6.20 -17.48 -12.99
C PRO A 228 -6.29 -15.95 -12.85
N GLU A 229 -5.88 -15.43 -11.70
CA GLU A 229 -5.73 -13.99 -11.50
C GLU A 229 -4.53 -13.47 -12.31
N GLN A 230 -4.71 -12.38 -13.05
CA GLN A 230 -3.72 -11.81 -13.96
C GLN A 230 -3.37 -10.37 -13.54
N ILE A 231 -2.16 -9.93 -13.90
CA ILE A 231 -1.77 -8.52 -13.84
C ILE A 231 -2.17 -7.86 -15.16
N LEU A 232 -3.03 -6.85 -15.04
CA LEU A 232 -3.48 -6.00 -16.11
C LEU A 232 -2.80 -4.64 -15.98
N ARG A 233 -2.72 -3.90 -17.09
CA ARG A 233 -2.27 -2.51 -17.12
C ARG A 233 -3.23 -1.65 -17.89
N THR A 234 -3.52 -0.47 -17.37
CA THR A 234 -4.15 0.62 -18.12
C THR A 234 -3.34 1.91 -17.97
N THR A 235 -3.73 2.93 -18.74
CA THR A 235 -3.20 4.28 -18.66
C THR A 235 -4.33 5.29 -18.55
N VAL A 236 -4.10 6.37 -17.83
CA VAL A 236 -5.00 7.52 -17.69
C VAL A 236 -4.24 8.77 -18.09
N ASP A 237 -4.86 9.65 -18.89
CA ASP A 237 -4.33 10.99 -19.15
C ASP A 237 -4.74 11.93 -18.01
N LEU A 238 -3.76 12.51 -17.32
CA LEU A 238 -3.95 13.35 -16.14
C LEU A 238 -4.13 14.84 -16.47
N LEU A 239 -4.16 15.22 -17.75
CA LEU A 239 -4.22 16.64 -18.15
C LEU A 239 -5.55 17.31 -17.83
N ASP A 240 -6.65 16.57 -17.94
CA ASP A 240 -8.01 17.04 -17.61
C ASP A 240 -8.22 17.12 -16.09
N ASP A 241 -9.36 17.68 -15.67
CA ASP A 241 -9.80 17.63 -14.30
C ASP A 241 -9.90 16.16 -13.82
N TRP A 242 -9.49 15.93 -12.58
CA TRP A 242 -9.40 14.59 -12.01
C TRP A 242 -10.73 13.86 -11.92
N THR A 243 -11.85 14.58 -11.92
CA THR A 243 -13.19 13.98 -11.97
C THR A 243 -13.52 13.41 -13.37
N ASN A 244 -12.81 13.87 -14.40
CA ASN A 244 -12.98 13.47 -15.79
C ASN A 244 -11.97 12.42 -16.26
N TRP A 245 -11.04 12.00 -15.40
CA TRP A 245 -10.06 10.98 -15.75
C TRP A 245 -10.73 9.67 -16.17
N ARG A 246 -10.26 9.11 -17.28
CA ARG A 246 -10.77 7.84 -17.83
C ARG A 246 -9.60 6.92 -18.17
N PRO A 247 -9.63 5.65 -17.71
CA PRO A 247 -8.63 4.67 -18.11
C PRO A 247 -8.86 4.22 -19.54
N THR A 248 -7.77 3.94 -20.25
CA THR A 248 -7.82 3.19 -21.51
C THR A 248 -8.31 1.75 -21.29
N PRO A 249 -8.71 1.02 -22.34
CA PRO A 249 -8.95 -0.42 -22.23
C PRO A 249 -7.74 -1.15 -21.62
N PRO A 250 -7.93 -1.98 -20.57
CA PRO A 250 -6.82 -2.70 -19.95
C PRO A 250 -6.18 -3.72 -20.90
N VAL A 251 -4.86 -3.89 -20.77
CA VAL A 251 -4.09 -4.93 -21.45
C VAL A 251 -3.47 -5.89 -20.44
N GLU A 252 -3.42 -7.17 -20.77
CA GLU A 252 -2.71 -8.14 -19.94
C GLU A 252 -1.20 -7.94 -20.01
N VAL A 253 -0.54 -7.95 -18.84
CA VAL A 253 0.92 -7.83 -18.71
C VAL A 253 1.53 -9.15 -18.25
N LEU A 254 0.90 -9.81 -17.28
CA LEU A 254 1.43 -11.04 -16.71
C LEU A 254 0.29 -11.97 -16.29
N ARG A 255 0.49 -13.26 -16.54
CA ARG A 255 -0.37 -14.33 -16.03
C ARG A 255 0.44 -15.39 -15.27
N PRO A 256 -0.18 -16.10 -14.32
CA PRO A 256 0.40 -17.29 -13.71
C PRO A 256 0.79 -18.31 -14.79
N THR A 257 1.95 -18.93 -14.63
CA THR A 257 2.45 -19.97 -15.55
C THR A 257 2.81 -21.27 -14.82
N GLU A 258 2.88 -21.24 -13.50
CA GLU A 258 3.17 -22.39 -12.65
C GLU A 258 1.86 -22.89 -12.05
N ALA A 259 1.81 -24.19 -11.75
CA ALA A 259 0.72 -24.78 -10.98
C ALA A 259 0.89 -24.35 -9.52
N TRP A 260 -0.19 -23.88 -8.90
CA TRP A 260 -0.26 -23.48 -7.50
C TRP A 260 -0.64 -24.68 -6.61
#